data_AF-A0A1E7FZS1-F1
#
_entry.id   AF-A0A1E7FZS1-F1
#
_cell.length_a   1.000
_cell.length_b   1.000
_cell.length_c   1.000
_cell.angle_alpha   90.00
_cell.angle_beta   90.00
_cell.angle_gamma   90.00
#
_symmetry.space_group_name_H-M   'P 1'
#
loop_
_entity.id
_entity.type
_entity.pdbx_description
1 polymer ?
#
loop_
_entity_poly.entity_id
_entity_poly.type
_entity_poly.pdbx_seq_one_letter_code
_entity_poly.pdbx_strand_id
1 'polypeptide(L)'
;MIIEYEFGQSKNQSSSSSTGGLLNYQEKDIEFNDIVGALIEPLEIRGDQSYRKFYHDLFRVFFTPSKSIQNLVDAKLKAGNLIPGQFIGSHYRGLYARQQKEAKEQINNDKSQVIETKESYTEKERIREEAIRTVFDCATRLIQQQPTAGSIMQPPPAIYFASDSDTALEAVQSYTLDDKNLPKVITFRQEKVSSSSSSALAGKNNVHIDDTKDWEKRPVSDFYPAFVDLLVM
;
A
#
# COMPACT_ATOMS: atom_id res chain seq x y z
N MET A 1 -8.73 8.68 -7.41
CA MET A 1 -7.65 8.56 -8.41
C MET A 1 -6.45 8.01 -7.66
N ILE A 2 -6.15 6.71 -7.82
CA ILE A 2 -4.96 6.12 -7.22
C ILE A 2 -3.78 6.51 -8.11
N ILE A 3 -2.76 7.14 -7.52
CA ILE A 3 -1.50 7.50 -8.20
C ILE A 3 -0.45 6.54 -7.65
N GLU A 4 -0.15 5.49 -8.41
CA GLU A 4 0.91 4.55 -8.07
C GLU A 4 2.22 5.03 -8.73
N TYR A 5 3.29 5.11 -7.93
CA TYR A 5 4.64 5.33 -8.43
C TYR A 5 5.36 3.97 -8.43
N GLU A 6 5.48 3.34 -9.60
CA GLU A 6 6.29 2.14 -9.78
C GLU A 6 7.64 2.48 -10.41
N PHE A 7 8.73 2.08 -9.77
CA PHE A 7 10.05 1.95 -10.40
C PHE A 7 10.24 0.48 -10.82
N GLY A 8 10.07 0.21 -12.11
CA GLY A 8 10.06 -1.15 -12.65
C GLY A 8 11.44 -1.74 -12.97
N GLN A 9 11.62 -3.03 -12.70
CA GLN A 9 12.51 -3.96 -13.40
C GLN A 9 11.85 -5.36 -13.41
N SER A 10 11.71 -5.95 -14.61
CA SER A 10 11.11 -7.25 -14.88
C SER A 10 12.07 -8.41 -14.62
N LYS A 11 11.57 -9.56 -14.12
CA LYS A 11 12.13 -10.89 -14.43
C LYS A 11 11.18 -12.08 -14.13
N ASN A 12 11.41 -13.12 -14.93
CA ASN A 12 10.65 -14.36 -15.14
C ASN A 12 10.40 -15.23 -13.90
N GLN A 13 9.24 -15.90 -13.88
CA GLN A 13 8.91 -16.98 -12.94
C GLN A 13 8.83 -18.33 -13.67
N SER A 14 9.33 -19.38 -12.99
CA SER A 14 9.07 -20.79 -13.29
C SER A 14 8.37 -21.43 -12.09
N SER A 15 7.33 -22.22 -12.33
CA SER A 15 6.46 -22.83 -11.32
C SER A 15 6.72 -24.34 -11.15
N SER A 16 6.58 -24.84 -9.92
CA SER A 16 6.51 -26.27 -9.59
C SER A 16 5.45 -26.49 -8.51
N SER A 17 4.58 -27.48 -8.70
CA SER A 17 3.43 -27.80 -7.85
C SER A 17 3.70 -28.97 -6.88
N SER A 18 3.03 -28.97 -5.72
CA SER A 18 2.85 -30.17 -4.90
C SER A 18 1.51 -30.12 -4.17
N THR A 19 0.81 -31.26 -4.16
CA THR A 19 -0.57 -31.47 -3.70
C THR A 19 -0.64 -32.10 -2.30
N GLY A 20 -1.62 -31.69 -1.48
CA GLY A 20 -1.96 -32.38 -0.22
C GLY A 20 -3.35 -32.02 0.36
N GLY A 21 -4.34 -32.90 0.13
CA GLY A 21 -5.44 -33.33 1.02
C GLY A 21 -6.40 -32.31 1.65
N LEU A 22 -7.60 -32.16 1.06
CA LEU A 22 -8.73 -31.35 1.57
C LEU A 22 -9.89 -32.19 2.16
N LEU A 23 -10.57 -31.56 3.11
CA LEU A 23 -11.95 -31.81 3.53
C LEU A 23 -12.91 -31.53 2.35
N ASN A 24 -13.96 -32.34 2.19
CA ASN A 24 -14.94 -32.24 1.10
C ASN A 24 -15.80 -30.97 1.18
N TYR A 25 -15.37 -29.90 0.51
CA TYR A 25 -16.24 -28.91 -0.11
C TYR A 25 -16.46 -29.33 -1.56
N GLN A 26 -17.71 -29.32 -2.06
CA GLN A 26 -17.93 -29.38 -3.52
C GLN A 26 -17.56 -28.03 -4.11
N GLU A 27 -16.27 -27.85 -4.35
CA GLU A 27 -15.72 -26.77 -5.15
C GLU A 27 -16.20 -27.00 -6.59
N LYS A 28 -17.06 -26.11 -7.10
CA LYS A 28 -17.18 -25.99 -8.56
C LYS A 28 -15.88 -25.34 -9.00
N ASP A 29 -15.03 -26.10 -9.69
CA ASP A 29 -13.88 -25.56 -10.40
C ASP A 29 -14.40 -24.59 -11.45
N ILE A 30 -14.49 -23.32 -11.07
CA ILE A 30 -14.64 -22.23 -12.03
C ILE A 30 -13.21 -21.99 -12.51
N GLU A 31 -12.91 -22.41 -13.75
CA GLU A 31 -11.59 -22.13 -14.30
C GLU A 31 -11.41 -20.60 -14.38
N PHE A 32 -10.25 -20.11 -13.97
CA PHE A 32 -9.91 -18.69 -14.05
C PHE A 32 -10.15 -18.12 -15.46
N ASN A 33 -9.94 -18.95 -16.49
CA ASN A 33 -10.20 -18.62 -17.89
C ASN A 33 -11.69 -18.34 -18.18
N ASP A 34 -12.62 -18.98 -17.49
CA ASP A 34 -14.07 -18.76 -17.68
C ASP A 34 -14.49 -17.41 -17.10
N ILE A 35 -13.95 -17.03 -15.93
CA ILE A 35 -14.18 -15.72 -15.32
C ILE A 35 -13.58 -14.61 -16.20
N VAL A 36 -12.33 -14.82 -16.63
CA VAL A 36 -11.63 -13.84 -17.48
C VAL A 36 -12.31 -13.72 -18.84
N GLY A 37 -12.72 -14.82 -19.46
CA GLY A 37 -13.46 -14.83 -20.73
C GLY A 37 -14.77 -14.06 -20.63
N ALA A 38 -15.58 -14.33 -19.60
CA ALA A 38 -16.85 -13.64 -19.38
C ALA A 38 -16.69 -12.13 -19.11
N LEU A 39 -15.56 -11.70 -18.54
CA LEU A 39 -15.25 -10.29 -18.28
C LEU A 39 -14.64 -9.56 -19.49
N ILE A 40 -13.96 -10.29 -20.38
CA ILE A 40 -13.25 -9.72 -21.55
C ILE A 40 -14.16 -9.63 -22.78
N GLU A 41 -15.06 -10.59 -23.02
CA GLU A 41 -15.85 -10.65 -24.26
C GLU A 41 -16.70 -9.40 -24.57
N PRO A 42 -17.22 -8.62 -23.61
CA PRO A 42 -17.98 -7.40 -23.92
C PRO A 42 -17.10 -6.17 -24.24
N LEU A 43 -15.78 -6.25 -24.05
CA LEU A 43 -14.90 -5.09 -24.15
C LEU A 43 -14.27 -5.03 -25.54
N GLU A 44 -14.92 -4.33 -26.47
CA GLU A 44 -14.23 -3.77 -27.65
C GLU A 44 -13.20 -2.74 -27.17
N ILE A 45 -12.01 -3.23 -26.81
CA ILE A 45 -10.92 -2.44 -26.24
C ILE A 45 -10.26 -1.61 -27.34
N ARG A 46 -10.64 -0.34 -27.45
CA ARG A 46 -9.87 0.67 -28.19
C ARG A 46 -9.32 1.73 -27.22
N GLY A 47 -8.01 1.66 -26.94
CA GLY A 47 -7.21 2.70 -26.26
C GLY A 47 -6.87 2.45 -24.77
N ASP A 48 -5.82 3.11 -24.26
CA ASP A 48 -5.25 2.92 -22.90
C ASP A 48 -6.24 3.07 -21.72
N GLN A 49 -7.35 3.79 -21.91
CA GLN A 49 -8.36 3.95 -20.85
C GLN A 49 -9.15 2.66 -20.56
N SER A 50 -9.21 1.73 -21.51
CA SER A 50 -9.93 0.47 -21.34
C SER A 50 -9.23 -0.48 -20.37
N TYR A 51 -7.90 -0.55 -20.41
CA TYR A 51 -7.12 -1.39 -19.50
C TYR A 51 -7.27 -0.91 -18.05
N ARG A 52 -7.15 0.40 -17.81
CA ARG A 52 -7.34 0.94 -16.46
C ARG A 52 -8.72 0.60 -15.90
N LYS A 53 -9.77 0.76 -16.71
CA LYS A 53 -11.14 0.42 -16.31
C LYS A 53 -11.28 -1.08 -16.05
N PHE A 54 -10.74 -1.92 -16.93
CA PHE A 54 -10.75 -3.37 -16.78
C PHE A 54 -10.07 -3.82 -15.48
N TYR A 55 -8.83 -3.39 -15.22
CA TYR A 55 -8.13 -3.73 -13.99
C TYR A 55 -8.83 -3.21 -12.75
N HIS A 56 -9.39 -2.00 -12.80
CA HIS A 56 -10.19 -1.47 -11.70
C HIS A 56 -11.42 -2.35 -11.40
N ASP A 57 -12.15 -2.76 -12.43
CA ASP A 57 -13.35 -3.59 -12.26
C ASP A 57 -12.99 -5.01 -11.83
N LEU A 58 -11.95 -5.60 -12.44
CA LEU A 58 -11.41 -6.91 -12.10
C LEU A 58 -10.91 -6.96 -10.65
N PHE A 59 -10.20 -5.92 -10.21
CA PHE A 59 -9.74 -5.79 -8.84
C PHE A 59 -10.94 -5.81 -7.86
N ARG A 60 -12.03 -5.09 -8.16
CA ARG A 60 -13.22 -5.11 -7.29
C ARG A 60 -13.90 -6.48 -7.23
N VAL A 61 -13.86 -7.24 -8.32
CA VAL A 61 -14.40 -8.60 -8.33
C VAL A 61 -13.57 -9.52 -7.43
N PHE A 62 -12.25 -9.53 -7.59
CA PHE A 62 -11.38 -10.43 -6.82
C PHE A 62 -11.18 -9.99 -5.37
N PHE A 63 -11.17 -8.69 -5.11
CA PHE A 63 -10.88 -8.12 -3.79
C PHE A 63 -12.14 -7.59 -3.10
N THR A 64 -13.25 -8.34 -3.19
CA THR A 64 -14.42 -8.07 -2.35
C THR A 64 -14.07 -8.43 -0.89
N PRO A 65 -14.00 -7.44 0.03
CA PRO A 65 -13.56 -7.71 1.39
C PRO A 65 -14.57 -8.59 2.13
N SER A 66 -14.06 -9.49 2.98
CA SER A 66 -14.90 -10.18 3.95
C SER A 66 -15.54 -9.18 4.91
N LYS A 67 -16.63 -9.56 5.59
CA LYS A 67 -17.34 -8.64 6.50
C LYS A 67 -16.42 -8.08 7.59
N SER A 68 -15.46 -8.86 8.08
CA SER A 68 -14.48 -8.42 9.06
C SER A 68 -13.55 -7.34 8.52
N ILE A 69 -13.05 -7.49 7.29
CA ILE A 69 -12.21 -6.48 6.63
C ILE A 69 -13.02 -5.21 6.33
N GLN A 70 -14.24 -5.37 5.81
CA GLN A 70 -15.11 -4.23 5.52
C GLN A 70 -15.35 -3.39 6.79
N ASN A 71 -15.60 -4.03 7.93
CA ASN A 71 -15.78 -3.32 9.19
C ASN A 71 -14.52 -2.53 9.61
N LEU A 72 -13.31 -3.04 9.31
CA LEU A 72 -12.06 -2.33 9.57
C LEU A 72 -11.87 -1.14 8.62
N VAL A 73 -12.19 -1.31 7.34
CA VAL A 73 -12.20 -0.22 6.35
C VAL A 73 -13.17 0.88 6.78
N ASP A 74 -14.40 0.51 7.13
CA ASP A 74 -15.44 1.44 7.58
C ASP A 74 -15.01 2.19 8.85
N ALA A 75 -14.41 1.48 9.81
CA ALA A 75 -13.88 2.10 11.03
C ALA A 75 -12.76 3.09 10.73
N LYS A 76 -11.86 2.77 9.80
CA LYS A 76 -10.75 3.64 9.40
C LYS A 76 -11.24 4.89 8.66
N LEU A 77 -12.15 4.72 7.70
CA LEU A 77 -12.80 5.83 7.00
C LEU A 77 -13.50 6.76 8.00
N LYS A 78 -14.27 6.20 8.93
CA LYS A 78 -14.97 6.95 9.98
C LYS A 78 -13.99 7.70 10.89
N ALA A 79 -12.92 7.06 11.35
CA ALA A 79 -11.92 7.68 12.23
C ALA A 79 -11.18 8.84 11.56
N GLY A 80 -10.94 8.76 10.25
CA GLY A 80 -10.28 9.80 9.46
C GLY A 80 -11.21 10.89 8.96
N ASN A 81 -12.53 10.75 9.19
CA ASN A 81 -13.58 11.53 8.53
C ASN A 81 -13.41 11.55 7.00
N LEU A 82 -13.10 10.37 6.44
CA LEU A 82 -12.87 10.16 5.02
C LEU A 82 -14.17 9.69 4.37
N ILE A 83 -14.62 10.42 3.34
CA ILE A 83 -15.80 10.05 2.55
C ILE A 83 -15.30 9.49 1.22
N PRO A 84 -15.62 8.23 0.85
CA PRO A 84 -15.22 7.66 -0.44
C PRO A 84 -15.53 8.61 -1.61
N GLY A 85 -14.52 8.84 -2.46
CA GLY A 85 -14.60 9.78 -3.58
C GLY A 85 -14.35 11.25 -3.24
N GLN A 86 -14.14 11.61 -1.97
CA GLN A 86 -13.85 12.99 -1.53
C GLN A 86 -12.44 13.16 -0.93
N PHE A 87 -11.59 12.15 -1.05
CA PHE A 87 -10.17 12.22 -0.68
C PHE A 87 -9.32 11.54 -1.76
N ILE A 88 -8.01 11.76 -1.70
CA ILE A 88 -7.02 11.09 -2.54
C ILE A 88 -6.19 10.14 -1.69
N GLY A 89 -6.02 8.89 -2.15
CA GLY A 89 -5.04 7.97 -1.62
C GLY A 89 -3.65 8.24 -2.19
N SER A 90 -2.65 8.30 -1.31
CA SER A 90 -1.23 8.35 -1.63
C SER A 90 -0.52 7.25 -0.85
N HIS A 91 0.28 6.44 -1.55
CA HIS A 91 1.06 5.36 -0.94
C HIS A 91 2.54 5.59 -1.17
N TYR A 92 3.35 5.43 -0.12
CA TYR A 92 4.80 5.50 -0.20
C TYR A 92 5.44 4.26 0.42
N ARG A 93 6.35 3.61 -0.30
CA ARG A 93 7.07 2.41 0.16
C ARG A 93 8.51 2.78 0.48
N GLY A 94 8.75 3.25 1.69
CA GLY A 94 10.06 3.71 2.14
C GLY A 94 11.05 2.59 2.42
N LEU A 95 10.58 1.37 2.70
CA LEU A 95 11.48 0.27 3.14
C LEU A 95 11.98 -0.64 2.01
N TYR A 96 11.46 -0.48 0.78
CA TYR A 96 11.83 -1.34 -0.37
C TYR A 96 13.30 -1.26 -0.75
N ALA A 97 13.88 -0.05 -0.74
CA ALA A 97 15.28 0.15 -1.10
C ALA A 97 16.23 -0.61 -0.14
N ARG A 98 15.87 -0.64 1.15
CA ARG A 98 16.62 -1.36 2.18
C ARG A 98 16.58 -2.86 1.95
N GLN A 99 15.40 -3.42 1.67
CA GLN A 99 15.24 -4.86 1.41
C GLN A 99 16.07 -5.32 0.21
N GLN A 100 16.10 -4.52 -0.86
CA GLN A 100 16.92 -4.83 -2.03
C GLN A 100 18.42 -4.77 -1.72
N LYS A 101 18.86 -3.84 -0.88
CA LYS A 101 20.26 -3.75 -0.43
C LYS A 101 20.62 -4.97 0.44
N GLU A 102 19.80 -5.29 1.43
CA GLU A 102 20.01 -6.45 2.31
C GLU A 102 20.00 -7.78 1.51
N ALA A 103 19.11 -7.94 0.53
CA ALA A 103 19.09 -9.11 -0.34
C ALA A 103 20.38 -9.22 -1.19
N LYS A 104 20.89 -8.11 -1.72
CA LYS A 104 22.16 -8.08 -2.46
C LYS A 104 23.37 -8.34 -1.55
N GLU A 105 23.34 -7.84 -0.33
CA GLU A 105 24.40 -8.06 0.66
C GLU A 105 24.42 -9.50 1.16
N GLN A 106 23.26 -10.15 1.36
CA GLN A 106 23.20 -11.57 1.68
C GLN A 106 23.81 -12.45 0.58
N ILE A 107 23.71 -12.04 -0.68
CA ILE A 107 24.38 -12.73 -1.81
C ILE A 107 25.92 -12.54 -1.74
N ASN A 108 26.39 -11.42 -1.20
CA ASN A 108 27.82 -11.05 -1.20
C ASN A 108 28.55 -11.34 0.14
N ASN A 109 27.84 -11.49 1.25
CA ASN A 109 28.40 -11.60 2.61
C ASN A 109 28.91 -13.00 2.98
N ASP A 110 29.41 -13.73 2.00
CA ASP A 110 30.43 -14.75 2.23
C ASP A 110 31.80 -14.12 2.60
N LYS A 111 31.97 -12.77 2.62
CA LYS A 111 33.32 -12.15 2.76
C LYS A 111 33.55 -10.84 3.55
N SER A 112 32.62 -10.13 4.21
CA SER A 112 33.04 -8.89 4.91
C SER A 112 32.23 -8.42 6.12
N GLN A 113 32.96 -7.87 7.10
CA GLN A 113 32.47 -7.35 8.36
C GLN A 113 31.89 -5.93 8.25
N VAL A 114 30.69 -5.81 8.81
CA VAL A 114 29.94 -4.69 9.40
C VAL A 114 30.66 -3.32 9.52
N ILE A 115 30.20 -2.33 8.74
CA ILE A 115 30.37 -0.89 8.98
C ILE A 115 28.97 -0.26 9.04
N GLU A 116 28.37 -0.14 10.23
CA GLU A 116 26.91 0.11 10.33
C GLU A 116 26.48 1.51 10.84
N THR A 117 27.37 2.47 11.08
CA THR A 117 27.00 3.65 11.90
C THR A 117 26.75 4.96 11.17
N LYS A 118 27.06 5.11 9.87
CA LYS A 118 26.82 6.37 9.13
C LYS A 118 25.70 6.31 8.09
N GLU A 119 25.43 5.15 7.50
CA GLU A 119 24.41 5.01 6.44
C GLU A 119 22.97 5.11 6.97
N SER A 120 22.74 4.79 8.26
CA SER A 120 21.38 4.81 8.82
C SER A 120 20.78 6.21 8.96
N TYR A 121 21.59 7.25 9.13
CA TYR A 121 21.08 8.62 9.27
C TYR A 121 20.67 9.21 7.92
N THR A 122 21.48 8.98 6.89
CA THR A 122 21.18 9.43 5.52
C THR A 122 19.92 8.80 4.96
N GLU A 123 19.66 7.53 5.28
CA GLU A 123 18.47 6.84 4.79
C GLU A 123 17.17 7.37 5.39
N LYS A 124 17.17 7.69 6.69
CA LYS A 124 15.99 8.29 7.34
C LYS A 124 15.63 9.65 6.74
N GLU A 125 16.63 10.48 6.47
CA GLU A 125 16.38 11.80 5.85
C GLU A 125 15.89 11.64 4.40
N ARG A 126 16.45 10.71 3.63
CA ARG A 126 15.97 10.38 2.28
C ARG A 126 14.49 9.96 2.29
N ILE A 127 14.12 9.03 3.17
CA ILE A 127 12.73 8.57 3.35
C ILE A 127 11.80 9.73 3.70
N ARG A 128 12.25 10.62 4.60
CA ARG A 128 11.50 11.82 5.00
C ARG A 128 11.25 12.76 3.83
N GLU A 129 12.29 13.13 3.10
CA GLU A 129 12.21 14.05 1.96
C GLU A 129 11.31 13.50 0.83
N GLU A 130 11.47 12.22 0.49
CA GLU A 130 10.66 11.58 -0.55
C GLU A 130 9.18 11.44 -0.17
N ALA A 131 8.89 11.12 1.09
CA ALA A 131 7.52 11.04 1.59
C ALA A 131 6.82 12.41 1.50
N ILE A 132 7.48 13.47 1.96
CA ILE A 132 6.96 14.85 1.86
C ILE A 132 6.74 15.24 0.40
N ARG A 133 7.72 14.96 -0.46
CA ARG A 133 7.62 15.24 -1.90
C ARG A 133 6.44 14.52 -2.54
N THR A 134 6.20 13.26 -2.19
CA THR A 134 5.06 12.48 -2.72
C THR A 134 3.73 13.13 -2.38
N VAL A 135 3.56 13.60 -1.14
CA VAL A 135 2.36 14.34 -0.70
C VAL A 135 2.25 15.68 -1.40
N PHE A 136 3.36 16.42 -1.53
CA PHE A 136 3.39 17.72 -2.20
C PHE A 136 3.00 17.60 -3.68
N ASP A 137 3.50 16.59 -4.39
CA ASP A 137 3.14 16.31 -5.78
C ASP A 137 1.64 15.99 -5.92
N CYS A 138 1.08 15.20 -4.98
CA CYS A 138 -0.36 14.92 -4.93
C CYS A 138 -1.18 16.20 -4.69
N ALA A 139 -0.78 17.02 -3.72
CA ALA A 139 -1.44 18.29 -3.40
C ALA A 139 -1.41 19.27 -4.58
N THR A 140 -0.26 19.39 -5.25
CA THR A 140 -0.09 20.27 -6.41
C THR A 140 -1.02 19.87 -7.55
N ARG A 141 -1.11 18.56 -7.86
CA ARG A 141 -2.02 18.06 -8.91
C ARG A 141 -3.49 18.31 -8.56
N LEU A 142 -3.86 18.16 -7.28
CA LEU A 142 -5.21 18.46 -6.82
C LEU A 142 -5.59 19.91 -7.06
N ILE A 143 -4.72 20.83 -6.67
CA ILE A 143 -4.93 22.27 -6.85
C ILE A 143 -5.05 22.60 -8.34
N GLN A 144 -4.22 22.00 -9.20
CA GLN A 144 -4.26 22.21 -10.65
C GLN A 144 -5.53 21.65 -11.32
N GLN A 145 -6.16 20.62 -10.76
CA GLN A 145 -7.38 20.03 -11.31
C GLN A 145 -8.66 20.77 -10.89
N GLN A 146 -8.59 21.70 -9.92
CA GLN A 146 -9.77 22.46 -9.52
C GLN A 146 -10.13 23.50 -10.58
N PRO A 147 -11.42 23.61 -10.97
CA PRO A 147 -11.86 24.57 -11.97
C PRO A 147 -11.65 26.02 -11.48
N THR A 148 -10.98 26.84 -12.29
CA THR A 148 -10.51 28.18 -11.92
C THR A 148 -11.52 29.32 -12.09
N ALA A 149 -12.73 29.07 -12.59
CA ALA A 149 -13.69 30.13 -12.90
C ALA A 149 -15.09 29.88 -12.30
N GLY A 150 -15.50 30.72 -11.34
CA GLY A 150 -16.89 30.91 -10.93
C GLY A 150 -17.49 29.89 -9.95
N SER A 151 -16.79 28.80 -9.61
CA SER A 151 -17.22 27.90 -8.54
C SER A 151 -16.83 28.44 -7.17
N ILE A 152 -17.74 28.32 -6.20
CA ILE A 152 -17.43 28.48 -4.77
C ILE A 152 -16.21 27.61 -4.49
N MET A 153 -15.08 28.23 -4.08
CA MET A 153 -13.85 27.50 -3.74
C MET A 153 -14.19 26.45 -2.68
N GLN A 154 -14.27 25.20 -3.11
CA GLN A 154 -14.33 24.10 -2.15
C GLN A 154 -12.92 23.89 -1.60
N PRO A 155 -12.78 23.61 -0.30
CA PRO A 155 -11.49 23.27 0.26
C PRO A 155 -10.89 22.09 -0.53
N PRO A 156 -9.55 22.05 -0.71
CA PRO A 156 -8.93 20.93 -1.38
C PRO A 156 -9.29 19.62 -0.65
N PRO A 157 -9.56 18.53 -1.39
CA PRO A 157 -9.89 17.25 -0.77
C PRO A 157 -8.72 16.77 0.09
N ALA A 158 -9.03 16.04 1.15
CA ALA A 158 -8.01 15.47 2.03
C ALA A 158 -7.14 14.46 1.28
N ILE A 159 -5.91 14.27 1.76
CA ILE A 159 -5.00 13.22 1.28
C ILE A 159 -4.94 12.15 2.36
N TYR A 160 -5.33 10.93 2.04
CA TYR A 160 -5.02 9.75 2.83
C TYR A 160 -3.61 9.28 2.46
N PHE A 161 -2.68 9.28 3.42
CA PHE A 161 -1.30 8.85 3.19
C PHE A 161 -0.99 7.56 3.95
N ALA A 162 -0.63 6.52 3.20
CA ALA A 162 -0.21 5.22 3.71
C ALA A 162 1.28 4.98 3.43
N SER A 163 1.97 4.35 4.36
CA SER A 163 3.39 4.01 4.20
C SER A 163 3.78 2.81 5.07
N ASP A 164 4.76 2.05 4.59
CA ASP A 164 5.44 0.98 5.35
C ASP A 164 6.51 1.52 6.32
N SER A 165 6.80 2.83 6.26
CA SER A 165 7.82 3.50 7.05
C SER A 165 7.23 4.49 8.06
N ASP A 166 7.43 4.20 9.34
CA ASP A 166 7.11 5.11 10.45
C ASP A 166 7.72 6.51 10.25
N THR A 167 8.97 6.57 9.77
CA THR A 167 9.66 7.84 9.50
C THR A 167 8.95 8.67 8.42
N ALA A 168 8.41 8.02 7.39
CA ALA A 168 7.62 8.71 6.37
C ALA A 168 6.27 9.20 6.92
N LEU A 169 5.58 8.40 7.74
CA LEU A 169 4.32 8.80 8.37
C LEU A 169 4.51 10.01 9.30
N GLU A 170 5.54 9.99 10.14
CA GLU A 170 5.89 11.09 11.04
C GLU A 170 6.26 12.35 10.26
N ALA A 171 7.10 12.22 9.23
CA ALA A 171 7.54 13.33 8.38
C ALA A 171 6.36 14.06 7.73
N VAL A 172 5.45 13.31 7.10
CA VAL A 172 4.28 13.85 6.42
C VAL A 172 3.31 14.50 7.41
N GLN A 173 3.09 13.86 8.56
CA GLN A 173 2.21 14.42 9.59
C GLN A 173 2.76 15.75 10.11
N SER A 174 4.05 15.83 10.43
CA SER A 174 4.69 17.08 10.86
C SER A 174 4.62 18.17 9.78
N TYR A 175 4.91 17.84 8.53
CA TYR A 175 4.90 18.79 7.42
C TYR A 175 3.56 19.50 7.24
N THR A 176 2.45 18.79 7.46
CA THR A 176 1.09 19.34 7.23
C THR A 176 0.54 20.17 8.39
N LEU A 177 1.15 20.08 9.57
CA LEU A 177 0.77 20.92 10.72
C LEU A 177 1.24 22.36 10.56
N ASP A 178 2.30 22.58 9.77
CA ASP A 178 2.97 23.88 9.65
C ASP A 178 2.34 24.80 8.59
N ASP A 179 1.64 24.26 7.59
CA ASP A 179 1.07 25.05 6.48
C ASP A 179 -0.44 24.86 6.32
N LYS A 180 -1.21 25.90 6.64
CA LYS A 180 -2.68 25.92 6.52
C LYS A 180 -3.18 25.93 5.09
N ASN A 181 -2.32 26.20 4.11
CA ASN A 181 -2.69 26.21 2.70
C ASN A 181 -2.57 24.83 2.05
N LEU A 182 -1.96 23.86 2.74
CA LEU A 182 -1.86 22.50 2.24
C LEU A 182 -3.14 21.70 2.52
N PRO A 183 -3.47 20.73 1.64
CA PRO A 183 -4.54 19.78 1.92
C PRO A 183 -4.29 19.05 3.24
N LYS A 184 -5.36 18.81 3.99
CA LYS A 184 -5.29 18.00 5.22
C LYS A 184 -4.80 16.60 4.86
N VAL A 185 -3.71 16.16 5.49
CA VAL A 185 -3.23 14.78 5.34
C VAL A 185 -3.69 13.94 6.52
N ILE A 186 -4.27 12.79 6.22
CA ILE A 186 -4.73 11.78 7.17
C ILE A 186 -3.78 10.60 7.06
N THR A 187 -3.08 10.29 8.14
CA THR A 187 -2.27 9.08 8.30
C THR A 187 -2.83 8.27 9.45
N PHE A 188 -2.63 6.95 9.38
CA PHE A 188 -2.90 6.08 10.52
C PHE A 188 -1.63 5.33 10.86
N ARG A 189 -1.08 5.61 12.03
CA ARG A 189 -0.02 4.80 12.59
C ARG A 189 -0.66 3.55 13.18
N GLN A 190 -0.10 2.38 12.87
CA GLN A 190 -0.45 1.20 13.65
C GLN A 190 0.10 1.40 15.05
N GLU A 191 -0.76 1.32 16.05
CA GLU A 191 -0.29 1.27 17.43
C GLU A 191 0.67 0.09 17.53
N LYS A 192 1.92 0.35 17.91
CA LYS A 192 2.84 -0.72 18.32
C LYS A 192 2.18 -1.39 19.50
N VAL A 193 1.52 -2.51 19.23
CA VAL A 193 0.95 -3.36 20.27
C VAL A 193 2.11 -3.69 21.18
N SER A 194 2.13 -3.05 22.35
CA SER A 194 3.19 -3.19 23.33
C SER A 194 3.01 -4.56 23.97
N SER A 195 3.30 -5.61 23.21
CA SER A 195 3.34 -6.96 23.73
C SER A 195 4.53 -7.02 24.66
N SER A 196 4.26 -6.95 25.95
CA SER A 196 5.17 -7.12 27.09
C SER A 196 5.82 -8.51 27.16
N SER A 197 5.75 -9.29 26.08
CA SER A 197 6.42 -10.56 25.91
C SER A 197 7.72 -10.33 25.14
N SER A 198 8.83 -10.60 25.82
CA SER A 198 10.23 -10.51 25.42
C SER A 198 10.63 -11.40 24.24
N SER A 199 9.92 -11.28 23.12
CA SER A 199 10.35 -11.81 21.82
C SER A 199 11.01 -10.66 21.05
N ALA A 200 12.29 -10.80 20.72
CA ALA A 200 13.11 -9.83 19.98
C ALA A 200 12.61 -9.51 18.54
N LEU A 201 11.38 -9.89 18.21
CA LEU A 201 10.66 -9.57 16.97
C LEU A 201 9.49 -8.58 17.17
N ALA A 202 9.22 -8.13 18.40
CA ALA A 202 8.11 -7.23 18.78
C ALA A 202 8.30 -5.75 18.36
N GLY A 203 9.02 -5.51 17.27
CA GLY A 203 9.15 -4.20 16.63
C GLY A 203 8.71 -4.20 15.16
N LYS A 204 8.12 -5.30 14.67
CA LYS A 204 7.80 -5.43 13.25
C LYS A 204 6.59 -4.56 12.88
N ASN A 205 6.94 -3.43 12.26
CA ASN A 205 6.15 -2.68 11.29
C ASN A 205 5.33 -3.60 10.39
N ASN A 206 4.26 -3.05 9.79
CA ASN A 206 3.36 -3.64 8.79
C ASN A 206 3.93 -4.93 8.18
N VAL A 207 3.35 -6.07 8.55
CA VAL A 207 3.83 -7.38 8.09
C VAL A 207 3.54 -7.48 6.59
N HIS A 208 4.55 -7.29 5.76
CA HIS A 208 4.48 -7.62 4.34
C HIS A 208 4.65 -9.13 4.16
N ILE A 209 3.83 -9.71 3.28
CA ILE A 209 3.85 -11.14 3.00
C ILE A 209 5.23 -11.57 2.46
N ASP A 210 5.82 -10.73 1.62
CA ASP A 210 7.12 -10.97 0.98
C ASP A 210 8.30 -10.99 1.98
N ASP A 211 8.17 -10.27 3.10
CA ASP A 211 9.22 -10.16 4.12
C ASP A 211 9.11 -11.21 5.23
N THR A 212 8.07 -12.02 5.19
CA THR A 212 7.71 -12.92 6.28
C THR A 212 7.98 -14.36 5.89
N LYS A 213 9.15 -14.88 6.29
CA LYS A 213 9.59 -16.26 6.01
C LYS A 213 8.59 -17.34 6.43
N ASP A 214 7.78 -17.08 7.45
CA ASP A 214 6.77 -17.99 7.99
C ASP A 214 5.35 -17.43 7.82
N TRP A 215 5.07 -16.72 6.72
CA TRP A 215 3.76 -16.08 6.52
C TRP A 215 2.59 -17.08 6.58
N GLU A 216 2.81 -18.31 6.11
CA GLU A 216 1.83 -19.41 6.13
C GLU A 216 1.41 -19.82 7.54
N LYS A 217 2.29 -19.62 8.54
CA LYS A 217 2.03 -19.98 9.94
C LYS A 217 1.36 -18.84 10.71
N ARG A 218 1.26 -17.65 10.11
CA ARG A 218 0.66 -16.49 10.76
C ARG A 218 -0.85 -16.49 10.56
N PRO A 219 -1.61 -15.97 11.54
CA PRO A 219 -3.02 -15.74 11.33
C PRO A 219 -3.21 -14.68 10.23
N VAL A 220 -4.18 -14.89 9.34
CA VAL A 220 -4.48 -13.97 8.23
C VAL A 220 -4.74 -12.53 8.73
N SER A 221 -5.23 -12.38 9.96
CA SER A 221 -5.46 -11.09 10.62
C SER A 221 -4.22 -10.20 10.74
N ASP A 222 -3.01 -10.78 10.78
CA ASP A 222 -1.76 -10.00 10.84
C ASP A 222 -1.55 -9.13 9.60
N PHE A 223 -2.16 -9.51 8.46
CA PHE A 223 -2.03 -8.82 7.18
C PHE A 223 -3.16 -7.82 6.93
N TYR A 224 -4.23 -7.87 7.73
CA TYR A 224 -5.41 -7.01 7.56
C TYR A 224 -5.07 -5.53 7.43
N PRO A 225 -4.13 -4.95 8.20
CA PRO A 225 -3.84 -3.53 8.06
C PRO A 225 -3.34 -3.12 6.67
N ALA A 226 -2.52 -3.95 6.01
CA ALA A 226 -2.04 -3.68 4.66
C ALA A 226 -3.19 -3.74 3.63
N PHE A 227 -4.11 -4.69 3.78
CA PHE A 227 -5.31 -4.76 2.95
C PHE A 227 -6.26 -3.59 3.19
N VAL A 228 -6.41 -3.15 4.44
CA VAL A 228 -7.24 -2.00 4.78
C VAL A 228 -6.66 -0.73 4.16
N ASP A 229 -5.34 -0.53 4.19
CA ASP A 229 -4.69 0.59 3.49
C ASP A 229 -4.98 0.55 1.99
N LEU A 230 -4.86 -0.61 1.36
CA LEU A 230 -5.13 -0.79 -0.06
C LEU A 230 -6.59 -0.52 -0.43
N LEU A 231 -7.54 -0.93 0.41
CA LEU A 231 -8.98 -0.77 0.16
C LEU A 231 -9.51 0.63 0.49
N VAL A 232 -8.79 1.40 1.31
CA VAL A 232 -9.14 2.81 1.57
C VAL A 232 -8.71 3.69 0.38
N MET A 233 -7.69 3.32 -0.37
CA MET A 233 -7.15 4.11 -1.50
C MET A 233 -7.98 3.96 -2.79
#